data_AF-A0A015J8R3-F1
#
_entry.id   AF-A0A015J8R3-F1
#
_cell.length_a   1.000
_cell.length_b   1.000
_cell.length_c   1.000
_cell.angle_alpha   90.00
_cell.angle_beta   90.00
_cell.angle_gamma   90.00
#
_symmetry.space_group_name_H-M   'P 1'
#
loop_
_entity.id
_entity.type
_entity.pdbx_description
1 polymer ?
#
loop_
_entity_poly.entity_id
_entity_poly.type
_entity_poly.pdbx_seq_one_letter_code
_entity_poly.pdbx_strand_id
1 'polypeptide(L)'
;MTDNTKLKSQLKYPSIFGCIIGSILSKEETYVNIYSDIPKIITKIKSSNGIAKVVHIYLLWIPLPKFPPVAIALIPNNKGSDTVDDIEKLHRKLIEEIAHLHILSIAEFQAQQSDS
;
A
#
# COMPACT_ATOMS: atom_id res chain seq x y z
N MET A 1 1.12 -19.76 6.66
CA MET A 1 0.92 -19.09 7.96
C MET A 1 0.66 -17.63 7.63
N THR A 2 -0.58 -17.16 7.79
CA THR A 2 -1.00 -15.81 7.39
C THR A 2 -1.06 -14.96 8.66
N ASP A 3 -0.18 -13.97 8.78
CA ASP A 3 -0.13 -13.06 9.92
C ASP A 3 -1.04 -11.85 9.63
N ASN A 4 -2.13 -11.72 10.38
CA ASN A 4 -3.07 -10.60 10.27
C ASN A 4 -2.54 -9.43 11.11
N THR A 5 -1.57 -8.69 10.57
CA THR A 5 -1.04 -7.49 11.23
C THR A 5 -2.13 -6.41 11.28
N LYS A 6 -2.50 -5.95 12.48
CA LYS A 6 -3.42 -4.82 12.66
C LYS A 6 -2.71 -3.52 12.28
N LEU A 7 -3.23 -2.80 11.28
CA LEU A 7 -2.71 -1.49 10.91
C LEU A 7 -3.58 -0.38 11.50
N LYS A 8 -2.92 0.65 12.04
CA LYS A 8 -3.60 1.92 12.36
C LYS A 8 -3.95 2.61 11.04
N SER A 9 -5.24 2.89 10.85
CA SER A 9 -5.75 3.77 9.80
C SER A 9 -5.12 5.15 9.95
N GLN A 10 -4.15 5.47 9.09
CA GLN A 10 -3.47 6.77 9.06
C GLN A 10 -3.10 7.14 7.63
N LEU A 11 -3.47 8.36 7.24
CA LEU A 11 -2.97 9.00 6.04
C LEU A 11 -1.58 9.54 6.32
N LYS A 12 -0.63 9.27 5.43
CA LYS A 12 0.74 9.80 5.53
C LYS A 12 1.13 10.47 4.23
N TYR A 13 1.91 11.54 4.32
CA TYR A 13 2.53 12.19 3.17
C TYR A 13 4.05 11.98 3.20
N PRO A 14 4.54 10.94 2.51
CA PRO A 14 5.96 10.77 2.24
C PRO A 14 6.36 11.60 1.01
N SER A 15 7.26 12.56 1.19
CA SER A 15 7.73 13.44 0.11
C SER A 15 8.33 12.68 -1.08
N ILE A 16 8.94 11.53 -0.83
CA ILE A 16 9.51 10.64 -1.86
C ILE A 16 8.48 10.16 -2.89
N PHE A 17 7.22 9.98 -2.49
CA PHE A 17 6.16 9.53 -3.41
C PHE A 17 5.34 10.68 -4.00
N GLY A 18 5.43 11.88 -3.41
CA GLY A 18 4.68 13.05 -3.87
C GLY A 18 3.16 12.92 -3.72
N CYS A 19 2.65 11.88 -3.05
CA CYS A 19 1.23 11.65 -2.85
C CYS A 19 0.91 11.24 -1.40
N ILE A 20 -0.37 11.35 -1.03
CA ILE A 20 -0.87 10.89 0.26
C ILE A 20 -1.16 9.39 0.20
N ILE A 21 -0.44 8.61 1.00
CA ILE A 21 -0.59 7.15 1.11
C ILE A 21 -1.59 6.78 2.22
N GLY A 22 -2.15 5.57 2.14
CA GLY A 22 -3.16 5.06 3.08
C GLY A 22 -4.61 5.40 2.69
N SER A 23 -4.80 5.91 1.48
CA SER A 23 -6.11 6.18 0.86
C SER A 23 -6.43 5.13 -0.19
N ILE A 24 -7.71 4.84 -0.42
CA ILE A 24 -8.20 4.00 -1.53
C ILE A 24 -8.35 4.76 -2.86
N LEU A 25 -8.23 6.10 -2.82
CA LEU A 25 -8.26 6.95 -4.00
C LEU A 25 -7.00 6.75 -4.85
N SER A 26 -7.08 7.08 -6.14
CA SER A 26 -5.98 6.86 -7.06
C SER A 26 -4.76 7.74 -6.75
N LYS A 27 -3.60 7.39 -7.32
CA LYS A 27 -2.37 8.18 -7.17
C LYS A 27 -2.57 9.61 -7.66
N GLU A 28 -3.28 9.79 -8.76
CA GLU A 28 -3.56 11.10 -9.38
C GLU A 28 -4.44 11.96 -8.47
N GLU A 29 -5.42 11.35 -7.81
CA GLU A 29 -6.32 12.06 -6.88
C GLU A 29 -5.67 12.43 -5.55
N THR A 30 -4.61 11.72 -5.18
CA THR A 30 -3.87 11.91 -3.93
C THR A 30 -2.52 12.61 -4.14
N TYR A 31 -2.20 12.95 -5.40
CA TYR A 31 -0.97 13.64 -5.76
C TYR A 31 -0.96 15.06 -5.21
N VAL A 32 0.16 15.46 -4.62
CA VAL A 32 0.36 16.77 -4.01
C VAL A 32 1.25 17.58 -4.94
N ASN A 33 0.64 18.51 -5.69
CA ASN A 33 1.39 19.41 -6.56
C ASN A 33 2.11 20.51 -5.75
N ILE A 34 1.41 21.08 -4.76
CA ILE A 34 1.93 22.11 -3.85
C ILE A 34 1.66 21.66 -2.42
N TYR A 35 2.61 21.85 -1.51
CA TYR A 35 2.48 21.43 -0.11
C TYR A 35 1.21 21.97 0.58
N SER A 36 0.76 23.16 0.20
CA SER A 36 -0.47 23.79 0.71
C SER A 36 -1.76 23.04 0.35
N ASP A 37 -1.72 22.11 -0.61
CA ASP A 37 -2.88 21.31 -1.01
C ASP A 37 -3.07 20.06 -0.15
N ILE A 38 -2.07 19.68 0.68
CA ILE A 38 -2.16 18.52 1.57
C ILE A 38 -3.44 18.56 2.43
N PRO A 39 -3.79 19.65 3.14
CA PRO A 39 -5.00 19.69 3.95
C PRO A 39 -6.29 19.53 3.11
N LYS A 40 -6.31 20.06 1.88
CA LYS A 40 -7.45 19.96 0.96
C LYS A 40 -7.64 18.51 0.52
N ILE A 41 -6.55 17.84 0.14
CA ILE A 41 -6.57 16.44 -0.30
C ILE A 41 -6.94 15.52 0.88
N ILE A 42 -6.40 15.74 2.08
CA ILE A 42 -6.80 15.01 3.29
C ILE A 42 -8.30 15.16 3.56
N THR A 43 -8.82 16.37 3.45
CA THR A 43 -10.26 16.63 3.63
C THR A 43 -11.09 15.90 2.57
N LYS A 44 -10.66 15.92 1.30
CA LYS A 44 -11.29 15.15 0.21
C LYS A 44 -11.35 13.66 0.56
N ILE A 45 -10.22 13.05 0.95
CA ILE A 45 -10.12 11.63 1.32
C ILE A 45 -11.07 11.30 2.49
N LYS A 46 -11.11 12.15 3.53
CA LYS A 46 -11.99 11.93 4.68
C LYS A 46 -13.46 12.05 4.30
N SER A 47 -13.82 13.06 3.50
CA SER A 47 -15.20 13.30 3.08
C SER A 47 -15.75 12.18 2.18
N SER A 48 -14.91 11.50 1.41
CA SER A 48 -15.29 10.35 0.59
C SER A 48 -15.23 9.01 1.33
N ASN A 49 -14.94 8.99 2.63
CA ASN A 49 -14.66 7.77 3.40
C ASN A 49 -13.58 6.90 2.71
N GLY A 50 -12.57 7.57 2.15
CA GLY A 50 -11.53 7.00 1.30
C GLY A 50 -10.30 6.51 2.06
N ILE A 51 -10.33 6.44 3.39
CA ILE A 51 -9.20 5.88 4.15
C ILE A 51 -9.22 4.35 4.01
N ALA A 52 -8.06 3.77 3.67
CA ALA A 52 -7.91 2.34 3.50
C ALA A 52 -8.15 1.61 4.83
N LYS A 53 -9.11 0.67 4.82
CA LYS A 53 -9.41 -0.21 5.96
C LYS A 53 -8.67 -1.54 5.89
N VAL A 54 -8.40 -2.00 4.67
CA VAL A 54 -7.67 -3.22 4.38
C VAL A 54 -6.59 -2.88 3.37
N VAL A 55 -5.39 -3.40 3.58
CA VAL A 55 -4.28 -3.24 2.64
C VAL A 55 -3.57 -4.58 2.44
N HIS A 56 -3.08 -4.79 1.24
CA HIS A 56 -2.12 -5.84 0.91
C HIS A 56 -0.71 -5.30 1.08
N ILE A 57 0.10 -6.02 1.83
CA ILE A 57 1.51 -5.70 2.05
C ILE A 57 2.34 -6.72 1.29
N TYR A 58 3.17 -6.23 0.38
CA TYR A 58 4.20 -7.03 -0.25
C TYR A 58 5.51 -6.84 0.50
N LEU A 59 5.96 -7.92 1.14
CA LEU A 59 7.24 -7.96 1.85
C LEU A 59 8.28 -8.66 0.98
N LEU A 60 9.38 -7.96 0.74
CA LEU A 60 10.61 -8.52 0.21
C LEU A 60 11.37 -9.22 1.33
N TRP A 61 11.53 -10.54 1.19
CA TRP A 61 12.38 -11.32 2.07
C TRP A 61 13.72 -11.60 1.39
N ILE A 62 14.78 -10.98 1.90
CA ILE A 62 16.15 -11.30 1.53
C ILE A 62 16.69 -12.33 2.55
N PRO A 63 17.07 -13.56 2.14
CA PRO A 63 17.53 -14.61 3.05
C PRO A 63 18.98 -14.37 3.50
N LEU A 64 19.26 -13.18 4.03
CA LEU A 64 20.52 -12.83 4.65
C LEU A 64 20.37 -12.86 6.18
N PRO A 65 21.36 -13.38 6.91
CA PRO A 65 21.32 -13.38 8.37
C PRO A 65 21.14 -11.94 8.87
N LYS A 66 20.15 -11.72 9.74
CA LYS A 66 19.83 -10.42 10.37
C LYS A 66 19.27 -9.35 9.44
N PHE A 67 18.89 -9.67 8.20
CA PHE A 67 18.22 -8.70 7.33
C PHE A 67 16.70 -8.74 7.58
N PRO A 68 16.09 -7.67 8.10
CA PRO A 68 14.64 -7.66 8.33
C PRO A 68 13.88 -7.64 7.00
N PRO A 69 12.66 -8.22 6.93
CA PRO A 69 11.80 -8.08 5.76
C PRO A 69 11.54 -6.61 5.42
N VAL A 70 11.52 -6.27 4.13
CA VAL A 70 11.31 -4.90 3.66
C VAL A 70 9.95 -4.80 2.97
N ALA A 71 9.09 -3.87 3.42
CA ALA A 71 7.85 -3.58 2.71
C ALA A 71 8.14 -2.84 1.41
N ILE A 72 7.78 -3.44 0.27
CA ILE A 72 8.02 -2.91 -1.07
C ILE A 72 6.75 -2.36 -1.73
N ALA A 73 5.57 -2.83 -1.34
CA ALA A 73 4.31 -2.23 -1.73
C ALA A 73 3.26 -2.34 -0.63
N LEU A 74 2.41 -1.31 -0.53
CA LEU A 74 1.25 -1.23 0.33
C LEU A 74 0.07 -0.84 -0.55
N ILE A 75 -0.85 -1.77 -0.77
CA ILE A 75 -1.90 -1.65 -1.78
C ILE A 75 -3.24 -1.64 -1.05
N PRO A 76 -3.97 -0.52 -1.04
CA PRO A 76 -5.31 -0.47 -0.49
C PRO A 76 -6.21 -1.45 -1.21
N ASN A 77 -6.88 -2.34 -0.47
CA ASN A 77 -7.96 -3.13 -1.04
C ASN A 77 -9.22 -2.29 -1.05
N ASN A 78 -9.75 -2.08 -2.24
CA ASN A 78 -10.86 -1.17 -2.47
C ASN A 78 -12.19 -1.88 -2.18
N LYS A 79 -12.51 -2.11 -0.90
CA LYS A 79 -13.80 -2.66 -0.43
C LYS A 79 -14.33 -3.86 -1.26
N GLY A 80 -13.45 -4.73 -1.77
CA GLY A 80 -13.83 -5.90 -2.54
C GLY A 80 -14.21 -5.68 -4.02
N SER A 81 -13.90 -4.52 -4.61
CA SER A 81 -14.04 -4.32 -6.06
C SER A 81 -12.83 -4.78 -6.86
N ASP A 82 -11.66 -4.88 -6.21
CA ASP A 82 -10.45 -5.39 -6.87
C ASP A 82 -10.68 -6.86 -7.20
N THR A 83 -10.74 -7.15 -8.49
CA THR A 83 -10.94 -8.51 -8.98
C THR A 83 -9.67 -9.34 -8.80
N VAL A 84 -9.80 -10.66 -8.87
CA VAL A 84 -8.62 -11.55 -8.90
C VAL A 84 -7.66 -11.14 -10.02
N ASP A 85 -8.20 -10.69 -11.16
CA ASP A 85 -7.42 -10.23 -12.31
C ASP A 85 -6.62 -8.95 -12.01
N ASP A 86 -7.19 -8.02 -11.23
CA ASP A 86 -6.51 -6.79 -10.83
C ASP A 86 -5.32 -7.09 -9.90
N ILE A 87 -5.51 -8.00 -8.94
CA ILE A 87 -4.46 -8.47 -8.03
C ILE A 87 -3.38 -9.23 -8.81
N GLU A 88 -3.77 -10.10 -9.74
CA GLU A 88 -2.83 -10.88 -10.54
C GLU A 88 -1.99 -9.99 -11.47
N LYS A 89 -2.62 -8.98 -12.10
CA LYS A 89 -1.94 -7.99 -12.94
C LYS A 89 -0.91 -7.19 -12.15
N LEU A 90 -1.28 -6.80 -10.93
CA LEU A 90 -0.42 -6.05 -10.02
C LEU A 90 0.76 -6.91 -9.54
N HIS A 91 0.49 -8.18 -9.21
CA HIS A 91 1.50 -9.16 -8.85
C HIS A 91 2.51 -9.38 -9.99
N ARG A 92 2.04 -9.58 -11.23
CA ARG A 92 2.91 -9.70 -12.41
C ARG A 92 3.77 -8.46 -12.62
N LYS A 93 3.18 -7.28 -12.56
CA LYS A 93 3.91 -6.02 -12.72
C LYS A 93 4.99 -5.86 -11.65
N LEU A 94 4.67 -6.20 -10.40
CA LEU A 94 5.62 -6.15 -9.30
C LEU A 94 6.78 -7.13 -9.52
N ILE A 95 6.52 -8.36 -9.97
CA ILE A 95 7.57 -9.32 -10.35
C ILE A 95 8.46 -8.76 -11.46
N GLU A 96 7.88 -8.18 -12.51
CA GLU A 96 8.65 -7.61 -13.63
C GLU A 96 9.57 -6.46 -13.19
N GLU A 97 9.07 -5.53 -12.36
CA GLU A 97 9.85 -4.40 -11.87
C GLU A 97 11.01 -4.87 -10.98
N ILE A 98 10.79 -5.91 -10.17
CA ILE A 98 11.80 -6.42 -9.24
C ILE A 98 12.63 -7.57 -9.80
N ALA A 99 12.36 -8.08 -11.01
CA ALA A 99 13.08 -9.21 -11.61
C ALA A 99 14.61 -8.96 -11.73
N HIS A 100 15.01 -7.69 -11.82
CA HIS A 100 16.41 -7.27 -11.83
C HIS A 100 17.10 -7.40 -10.47
N LEU A 101 16.32 -7.40 -9.39
CA LEU A 101 16.77 -7.74 -8.05
C LEU A 101 16.67 -9.27 -7.97
N HIS A 102 17.79 -9.96 -7.72
CA HIS A 102 17.83 -11.43 -7.54
C HIS A 102 17.08 -11.84 -6.27
N ILE A 103 15.77 -11.70 -6.26
CA ILE A 103 14.90 -11.88 -5.10
C ILE A 103 14.53 -13.35 -5.01
N LEU A 104 14.84 -13.94 -3.86
CA LEU A 104 14.63 -15.36 -3.59
C LEU A 104 13.22 -15.66 -3.05
N SER A 105 12.46 -14.65 -2.59
CA SER A 105 11.07 -14.84 -2.12
C SER A 105 10.29 -13.52 -1.95
N ILE A 106 9.01 -13.52 -2.33
CA ILE A 106 8.02 -12.47 -2.03
C ILE A 106 6.93 -13.10 -1.15
N ALA A 107 6.52 -12.40 -0.09
CA ALA A 107 5.39 -12.81 0.73
C ALA A 107 4.30 -11.73 0.74
N GLU A 108 3.05 -12.14 0.54
CA GLU A 108 1.87 -11.27 0.57
C GLU A 108 1.11 -11.46 1.89
N PHE A 109 0.74 -10.34 2.51
CA PHE A 109 -0.05 -10.32 3.74
C PHE A 109 -1.25 -9.38 3.61
N GLN A 110 -2.39 -9.79 4.16
CA GLN A 110 -3.55 -8.92 4.32
C GLN A 110 -3.59 -8.36 5.74
N ALA A 111 -3.64 -7.05 5.84
CA ALA A 111 -3.78 -6.35 7.11
C ALA A 111 -5.14 -5.65 7.16
N GLN A 112 -5.87 -5.85 8.26
CA GLN A 112 -7.18 -5.24 8.49
C GLN A 112 -7.11 -4.25 9.66
N GLN A 113 -7.89 -3.18 9.56
CA GLN A 113 -8.11 -2.24 10.66
C GLN A 113 -8.77 -2.96 11.85
N SER A 114 -8.31 -2.68 13.07
CA SER A 114 -9.03 -3.08 14.28
C SER A 114 -9.95 -1.97 14.76
N ASP A 115 -11.23 -2.29 14.96
CA ASP A 115 -12.17 -1.40 15.64
C ASP A 115 -11.81 -1.38 17.13
N SER A 116 -11.43 -0.22 17.64
CA SER A 116 -11.25 0.07 19.06
C SER A 116 -11.95 1.37 19.40
#